data_AF-A0A970GH79-F1
#
_entry.id   AF-A0A970GH79-F1
#
_cell.length_a   1.000
_cell.length_b   1.000
_cell.length_c   1.000
_cell.angle_alpha   90.00
_cell.angle_beta   90.00
_cell.angle_gamma   90.00
#
_symmetry.space_group_name_H-M   'P 1'
#
loop_
_entity.id
_entity.type
_entity.pdbx_description
1 polymer ?
#
loop_
_entity_poly.entity_id
_entity_poly.type
_entity_poly.pdbx_seq_one_letter_code
_entity_poly.pdbx_strand_id
1 'polypeptide(L)' 'EVQNTFSLPEEMEIMLVIALGYPAESVVIEDVTEQGKIEYWRDEKGIHYVPKRKIRDLIINY' A
#
# COMPACT_ATOMS: atom_id res chain seq x y z
N GLU A 1 -8.19 -7.81 -19.75
CA GLU A 1 -7.95 -9.23 -19.41
C GLU A 1 -8.89 -9.71 -18.31
N VAL A 2 -8.78 -9.19 -17.08
CA VAL A 2 -9.63 -9.61 -15.93
C VAL A 2 -11.14 -9.53 -16.20
N GLN A 3 -11.65 -8.42 -16.74
CA GLN A 3 -13.08 -8.28 -17.08
C GLN A 3 -13.57 -9.38 -18.02
N ASN A 4 -12.78 -9.70 -19.05
CA ASN A 4 -13.10 -10.77 -20.01
C ASN A 4 -13.04 -12.15 -19.34
N THR A 5 -12.05 -12.39 -18.48
CA THR A 5 -11.90 -13.65 -17.73
C THR A 5 -13.15 -13.96 -16.88
N PHE A 6 -13.74 -12.94 -16.26
CA PHE A 6 -14.94 -13.10 -15.44
C PHE A 6 -16.25 -12.80 -16.18
N SER A 7 -16.17 -12.52 -17.49
CA SER A 7 -17.33 -12.18 -18.33
C SER A 7 -18.22 -11.09 -17.71
N LEU A 8 -17.58 -10.03 -17.21
CA LEU A 8 -18.31 -8.91 -16.62
C LEU A 8 -19.09 -8.15 -17.71
N PRO A 9 -20.31 -7.65 -17.41
CA PRO A 9 -21.08 -6.81 -18.32
C PRO A 9 -20.31 -5.54 -18.73
N GLU A 10 -20.57 -5.02 -19.93
CA GLU A 10 -19.88 -3.83 -20.47
C GLU A 10 -20.13 -2.57 -19.64
N GLU A 11 -21.28 -2.49 -18.97
CA GLU A 11 -21.65 -1.40 -18.08
C GLU A 11 -20.93 -1.43 -16.71
N MET A 12 -20.16 -2.49 -16.42
CA MET A 12 -19.45 -2.65 -15.15
C MET A 12 -17.95 -2.38 -15.28
N GLU A 13 -17.45 -1.49 -14.41
CA GLU A 13 -16.02 -1.20 -14.28
C GLU A 13 -15.44 -1.85 -13.01
N ILE A 14 -14.28 -2.51 -13.16
CA ILE A 14 -13.53 -3.02 -12.01
C ILE A 14 -12.82 -1.85 -11.35
N MET A 15 -13.31 -1.42 -10.18
CA MET A 15 -12.68 -0.35 -9.41
C MET A 15 -11.34 -0.77 -8.80
N LEU A 16 -11.29 -1.96 -8.19
CA LEU A 16 -10.14 -2.48 -7.45
C LEU A 16 -10.17 -4.01 -7.41
N VAL A 17 -9.01 -4.62 -7.17
CA VAL A 17 -8.86 -6.05 -6.87
C VAL A 17 -8.06 -6.18 -5.57
N ILE A 18 -8.51 -7.04 -4.65
CA ILE A 18 -7.82 -7.31 -3.39
C ILE A 18 -7.23 -8.72 -3.47
N ALA A 19 -5.90 -8.81 -3.53
CA ALA A 19 -5.21 -10.08 -3.43
C ALA A 19 -5.22 -10.58 -1.97
N LEU A 20 -5.62 -11.83 -1.76
CA LEU A 20 -5.67 -12.47 -0.46
C LEU A 20 -4.77 -13.71 -0.44
N GLY A 21 -4.08 -13.94 0.67
CA GLY A 21 -3.18 -15.06 0.86
C GLY A 21 -2.53 -15.02 2.23
N TYR A 22 -1.78 -16.07 2.56
CA TYR A 22 -0.97 -16.07 3.77
C TYR A 22 0.24 -15.12 3.61
N PRO A 23 0.58 -14.32 4.63
CA PRO A 23 1.75 -13.45 4.56
C PRO A 23 3.04 -14.25 4.33
N ALA A 24 3.79 -13.90 3.29
CA ALA A 24 5.07 -14.51 2.96
C ALA A 24 6.28 -13.60 3.30
N GLU A 25 6.03 -12.41 3.84
CA GLU A 25 7.04 -11.41 4.17
C GLU A 25 6.74 -10.72 5.50
N SER A 26 7.80 -10.16 6.11
CA SER A 26 7.67 -9.32 7.30
C SER A 26 7.57 -7.85 6.90
N VAL A 27 6.55 -7.17 7.41
CA VAL A 27 6.29 -5.75 7.15
C VAL A 27 6.47 -4.95 8.43
N VAL A 28 7.22 -3.85 8.35
CA VAL A 28 7.46 -2.92 9.45
C VAL A 28 6.99 -1.53 9.05
N ILE A 29 6.23 -0.88 9.92
CA ILE A 29 5.86 0.53 9.76
C ILE A 29 6.94 1.37 10.45
N GLU A 30 7.42 2.38 9.75
CA GLU A 30 8.33 3.38 10.30
C GLU A 30 7.77 4.78 10.11
N ASP A 31 8.24 5.72 10.93
CA ASP A 31 7.89 7.11 10.77
C ASP A 31 8.62 7.70 9.55
N VAL A 32 7.92 8.48 8.74
CA VAL A 32 8.55 9.29 7.68
C VAL A 32 9.60 10.20 8.32
N THR A 33 10.82 10.18 7.76
CA THR A 33 11.91 11.04 8.22
C THR A 33 11.65 12.51 7.84
N GLU A 34 12.40 13.44 8.42
CA GLU A 34 12.30 14.87 8.08
C GLU A 34 12.57 15.15 6.59
N GLN A 35 13.24 14.25 5.88
CA GLN A 35 13.45 14.37 4.43
C GLN A 35 12.20 13.99 3.61
N GLY A 36 11.12 13.55 4.25
CA GLY A 36 9.82 13.33 3.61
C GLY A 36 9.74 12.11 2.69
N LYS A 37 10.68 11.17 2.80
CA LYS A 37 10.67 9.96 1.97
C LYS A 37 9.50 9.05 2.36
N ILE A 38 8.62 8.79 1.41
CA ILE A 38 7.41 7.96 1.58
C ILE A 38 7.44 6.63 0.81
N GLU A 39 8.48 6.45 -0.01
CA GLU A 39 8.67 5.23 -0.81
C GLU A 39 8.95 4.05 0.14
N TYR A 40 8.25 2.94 -0.09
CA TYR A 40 8.57 1.70 0.61
C TYR A 40 9.91 1.15 0.13
N TRP A 41 10.62 0.45 1.00
CA TRP A 41 11.93 -0.11 0.69
C TRP A 41 12.13 -1.44 1.42
N ARG A 42 13.14 -2.21 0.99
CA ARG A 42 13.50 -3.49 1.61
C ARG A 42 14.93 -3.44 2.13
N ASP A 43 15.16 -4.03 3.29
CA ASP A 43 16.51 -4.21 3.81
C ASP A 43 17.19 -5.48 3.25
N GLU A 44 18.45 -5.67 3.62
CA GLU A 44 19.24 -6.85 3.23
C GLU A 44 18.66 -8.19 3.74
N LYS A 45 17.77 -8.15 4.74
CA LYS A 45 17.07 -9.32 5.29
C LYS A 45 15.72 -9.54 4.62
N GLY A 46 15.32 -8.69 3.69
CA GLY A 46 14.06 -8.77 2.95
C GLY A 46 12.84 -8.20 3.70
N ILE A 47 13.03 -7.54 4.85
CA ILE A 47 11.93 -6.90 5.58
C ILE A 47 11.43 -5.70 4.77
N HIS A 48 10.10 -5.60 4.62
CA HIS A 48 9.44 -4.52 3.89
C HIS A 48 9.14 -3.36 4.85
N TYR A 49 9.81 -2.23 4.67
CA TYR A 49 9.58 -1.02 5.45
C TYR A 49 8.61 -0.09 4.72
N VAL A 50 7.59 0.36 5.44
CA VAL A 50 6.56 1.27 4.90
C VAL A 50 6.56 2.56 5.72
N PRO A 51 7.15 3.65 5.21
CA PRO A 51 7.14 4.94 5.89
C PRO A 51 5.71 5.51 5.97
N LYS A 52 5.28 5.91 7.17
CA LYS A 52 3.99 6.57 7.42
C LYS A 52 4.18 7.90 8.15
N ARG A 53 3.34 8.88 7.79
CA ARG A 53 3.30 10.17 8.48
C ARG A 53 2.80 10.00 9.90
N LYS A 54 3.34 10.76 10.83
CA LYS A 54 2.83 10.77 12.20
C LYS A 54 1.45 11.43 12.22
N ILE A 55 0.63 11.02 13.18
CA ILE A 55 -0.73 11.57 13.34
C ILE A 55 -0.72 13.09 13.46
N ARG A 56 0.26 13.68 14.16
CA ARG A 56 0.38 15.13 14.35
C ARG A 56 0.60 15.87 13.02
N ASP A 57 1.26 15.23 12.06
CA ASP A 57 1.54 15.81 10.74
C ASP A 57 0.32 15.75 9.81
N LEU A 58 -0.74 15.03 10.23
CA LEU A 58 -2.00 14.90 9.50
C LEU A 58 -3.09 15.85 10.03
N ILE A 59 -2.95 16.35 11.26
CA ILE A 59 -3.92 17.26 11.86
C ILE A 59 -3.65 18.68 11.34
N ILE A 60 -4.57 19.19 10.52
CA ILE A 60 -4.55 20.57 10.03
C ILE A 60 -5.59 21.35 10.82
N ASN A 61 -5.18 22.42 11.48
CA ASN A 61 -6.09 23.37 12.12
C ASN A 61 -6.34 24.53 11.14
N TYR A 62 -7.62 24.83 10.91
CA TYR A 62 -8.07 25.95 10.08
C TYR A 62 -8.32 27.19 10.93
#